data_AF-A0A9P7JB85-F1
#
_entry.id   AF-A0A9P7JB85-F1
#
_cell.length_a   1.000
_cell.length_b   1.000
_cell.length_c   1.000
_cell.angle_alpha   90.00
_cell.angle_beta   90.00
_cell.angle_gamma   90.00
#
_symmetry.space_group_name_H-M   'P 1'
#
loop_
_entity.id
_entity.type
_entity.pdbx_description
1 polymer ?
#
loop_
_entity_poly.entity_id
_entity_poly.type
_entity_poly.pdbx_seq_one_letter_code
_entity_poly.pdbx_strand_id
1 'polypeptide(L)'
;MSLLTETSSVHCRAMDSGAVVSVKQLDAVLCTINFANSLLEVEINEARIALHRDGQELLNIDSVVNSLQAEIEAIHARIALQQEKRRTVETRILENRARISPVRFLPTEILQQIFKSCLPNDRYVNPHILAAPLLLCQICRRWRDIAQATPELWSSIDVHDWGVWTADFYTAMVARWLAAARTRPLSVSVVCLQKWDWFRQYDPTQSGLFRLLASHSGRFHDLHIQASRGYIDAFISSGSYAVKHILISVMPTSFLVNSGHPLTLCTSNITHVALCGKEALINLIPRATLPQITHLTLDRPGAEVDFMKILLDFPALVRLKIKLFFHGESLEVVNPPPGAMTLIKHQALEILSIYLSEDVVQFGNVAPLARIFDSLSLPSLRDLAFVALDPGWEATVDEWLPDSVKVLFSGSSCSAKRLLYRNFKRPLDMIGYREQLRNLAIDLRVSDTRFGCHWYDIAS
;
A
#
# COMPACT_ATOMS: atom_id res chain seq x y z
N MET A 1 -43.10 9.21 64.66
CA MET A 1 -43.74 10.55 64.77
C MET A 1 -44.39 10.88 63.44
N SER A 2 -45.71 10.65 63.37
CA SER A 2 -46.70 11.18 62.42
C SER A 2 -48.00 10.44 62.78
N LEU A 3 -48.65 10.84 63.88
CA LEU A 3 -49.89 11.62 63.86
C LEU A 3 -50.97 10.94 63.01
N LEU A 4 -51.97 10.36 63.67
CA LEU A 4 -53.37 10.80 63.60
C LEU A 4 -54.19 9.98 64.60
N THR A 5 -54.40 10.57 65.77
CA THR A 5 -55.44 10.21 66.73
C THR A 5 -56.72 10.92 66.30
N GLU A 6 -57.70 10.17 65.78
CA GLU A 6 -59.06 10.64 65.61
C GLU A 6 -59.88 10.27 66.86
N THR A 7 -60.37 11.32 67.51
CA THR A 7 -61.31 11.32 68.62
C THR A 7 -62.70 10.94 68.15
N SER A 8 -63.29 9.91 68.76
CA SER A 8 -64.73 9.62 68.66
C SER A 8 -65.34 9.66 70.05
N SER A 9 -66.11 10.73 70.28
CA SER A 9 -66.90 11.01 71.47
C SER A 9 -68.12 10.09 71.52
N VAL A 10 -68.27 9.31 72.59
CA VAL A 10 -69.55 8.67 72.92
C VAL A 10 -70.07 9.23 74.24
N HIS A 11 -71.25 9.81 74.12
CA HIS A 11 -71.99 10.61 75.07
C HIS A 11 -72.71 9.69 76.08
N CYS A 12 -72.31 9.70 77.35
CA CYS A 12 -73.08 9.04 78.41
C CYS A 12 -74.31 9.90 78.77
N ARG A 13 -75.47 9.55 78.20
CA ARG A 13 -76.78 9.87 78.80
C ARG A 13 -77.09 8.82 79.86
N ALA A 14 -77.33 9.26 81.08
CA ALA A 14 -77.91 8.45 82.13
C ALA A 14 -79.34 8.03 81.75
N MET A 15 -79.65 6.73 81.84
CA MET A 15 -80.89 6.20 82.41
C MET A 15 -80.68 4.71 82.75
N ASP A 16 -80.90 4.39 84.02
CA ASP A 16 -81.27 3.07 84.58
C ASP A 16 -82.27 2.34 83.66
N SER A 17 -82.37 1.01 83.53
CA SER A 17 -82.10 -0.09 84.47
C SER A 17 -82.21 -1.44 83.73
N GLY A 18 -81.53 -2.47 84.23
CA GLY A 18 -82.08 -3.85 84.28
C GLY A 18 -81.47 -4.94 83.39
N ALA A 19 -80.36 -5.55 83.83
CA ALA A 19 -80.10 -7.01 83.71
C ALA A 19 -78.79 -7.38 84.47
N VAL A 20 -78.90 -8.20 85.52
CA VAL A 20 -77.77 -8.72 86.31
C VAL A 20 -77.26 -10.02 85.69
N VAL A 21 -76.01 -10.03 85.20
CA VAL A 21 -75.29 -11.26 84.80
C VAL A 21 -74.89 -12.04 86.07
N SER A 22 -75.03 -13.36 86.05
CA SER A 22 -74.78 -14.25 87.20
C SER A 22 -73.28 -14.41 87.52
N VAL A 23 -72.92 -14.40 88.81
CA VAL A 23 -71.55 -14.58 89.34
C VAL A 23 -70.84 -15.82 88.77
N LYS A 24 -71.59 -16.91 88.51
CA LYS A 24 -71.01 -18.14 87.93
C LYS A 24 -70.52 -17.97 86.48
N GLN A 25 -71.12 -17.06 85.71
CA GLN A 25 -70.65 -16.73 84.36
C GLN A 25 -69.39 -15.87 84.41
N LEU A 26 -69.29 -14.97 85.39
CA LEU A 26 -68.09 -14.15 85.63
C LEU A 26 -66.89 -15.01 86.03
N ASP A 27 -67.08 -15.98 86.92
CA ASP A 27 -66.00 -16.89 87.35
C ASP A 27 -65.47 -17.77 86.21
N ALA A 28 -66.36 -18.26 85.33
CA ALA A 28 -65.96 -19.03 84.15
C ALA A 28 -65.16 -18.19 83.16
N VAL A 29 -65.55 -16.92 82.95
CA VAL A 29 -64.83 -15.96 82.11
C VAL A 29 -63.46 -15.63 82.71
N LEU A 30 -63.38 -15.37 84.02
CA LEU A 30 -62.13 -15.11 84.74
C LEU A 30 -61.15 -16.29 84.66
N CYS A 31 -61.64 -17.52 84.83
CA CYS A 31 -60.81 -18.73 84.74
C CYS A 31 -60.26 -18.92 83.31
N THR A 32 -61.08 -18.65 82.29
CA THR A 32 -60.67 -18.74 80.88
C THR A 32 -59.65 -17.66 80.52
N ILE A 33 -59.83 -16.44 81.03
CA ILE A 33 -58.87 -15.33 80.86
C ILE A 33 -57.54 -15.66 81.53
N ASN A 34 -57.56 -16.21 82.76
CA ASN A 34 -56.33 -16.57 83.48
C ASN A 34 -55.58 -17.73 82.79
N PHE A 35 -56.29 -18.74 82.28
CA PHE A 35 -55.68 -19.82 81.51
C PHE A 35 -55.09 -19.31 80.19
N ALA A 36 -55.82 -18.47 79.45
CA ALA A 36 -55.33 -17.84 78.23
C ALA A 36 -54.10 -16.96 78.48
N ASN A 37 -54.08 -16.19 79.58
CA ASN A 37 -52.92 -15.40 80.00
C ASN A 37 -51.71 -16.28 80.32
N SER A 38 -51.89 -17.40 81.01
CA SER A 38 -50.80 -18.34 81.31
C SER A 38 -50.22 -19.02 80.06
N LEU A 39 -51.08 -19.31 79.07
CA LEU A 39 -50.67 -19.88 77.79
C LEU A 39 -49.86 -18.86 76.98
N LEU A 40 -50.34 -17.61 76.94
CA LEU A 40 -49.63 -16.49 76.29
C LEU A 40 -48.25 -16.24 76.91
N GLU A 41 -48.15 -16.36 78.24
CA GLU A 41 -46.89 -16.16 78.96
C GLU A 41 -45.85 -17.25 78.65
N VAL A 42 -46.30 -18.51 78.51
CA VAL A 42 -45.46 -19.63 78.06
C VAL A 42 -45.01 -19.43 76.62
N GLU A 43 -45.92 -19.08 75.71
CA GLU A 43 -45.59 -18.81 74.29
C GLU A 43 -44.60 -17.65 74.13
N ILE A 44 -44.77 -16.56 74.92
CA ILE A 44 -43.83 -15.43 74.92
C ILE A 44 -42.46 -15.85 75.43
N ASN A 45 -42.39 -16.68 76.47
CA ASN A 45 -41.10 -17.12 77.03
C ASN A 45 -40.37 -18.10 76.08
N GLU A 46 -41.09 -19.00 75.42
CA GLU A 46 -40.55 -19.86 74.37
C GLU A 46 -40.03 -19.04 73.18
N ALA A 47 -40.81 -18.04 72.72
CA ALA A 47 -40.38 -17.11 71.67
C ALA A 47 -39.12 -16.33 72.06
N ARG A 48 -38.99 -15.95 73.34
CA ARG A 48 -37.81 -15.24 73.86
C ARG A 48 -36.56 -16.13 73.88
N ILE A 49 -36.71 -17.40 74.27
CA ILE A 49 -35.62 -18.38 74.27
C ILE A 49 -35.18 -18.69 72.83
N ALA A 50 -36.13 -18.87 71.91
CA ALA A 50 -35.85 -19.07 70.49
C ALA A 50 -35.09 -17.87 69.91
N LEU A 51 -35.56 -16.64 70.15
CA LEU A 51 -34.89 -15.41 69.70
C LEU A 51 -33.47 -15.28 70.26
N HIS A 52 -33.23 -15.69 71.51
CA HIS A 52 -31.89 -15.68 72.10
C HIS A 52 -30.96 -16.70 71.44
N ARG A 53 -31.47 -17.92 71.16
CA ARG A 53 -30.71 -18.95 70.44
C ARG A 53 -30.35 -18.48 69.03
N ASP A 54 -31.32 -17.94 68.29
CA ASP A 54 -31.11 -17.42 66.93
C ASP A 54 -30.10 -16.27 66.93
N GLY A 55 -30.16 -15.39 67.94
CA GLY A 55 -29.17 -14.33 68.13
C GLY A 55 -27.75 -14.84 68.39
N GLN A 56 -27.60 -15.93 69.15
CA GLN A 56 -26.29 -16.59 69.34
C GLN A 56 -25.80 -17.28 68.06
N GLU A 57 -26.71 -17.88 67.30
CA GLU A 57 -26.39 -18.52 66.02
C GLU A 57 -25.91 -17.50 64.98
N LEU A 58 -26.57 -16.33 64.89
CA LEU A 58 -26.14 -15.21 64.04
C LEU A 58 -24.73 -14.72 64.39
N LEU A 59 -24.41 -14.56 65.68
CA LEU A 59 -23.06 -14.16 66.12
C LEU A 59 -21.99 -15.20 65.73
N ASN A 60 -22.33 -16.48 65.83
CA ASN A 60 -21.42 -17.54 65.39
C ASN A 60 -21.24 -17.52 63.87
N ILE A 61 -22.31 -17.35 63.09
CA ILE A 61 -22.24 -17.23 61.63
C ILE A 61 -21.37 -16.02 61.22
N ASP A 62 -21.58 -14.85 61.84
CA ASP A 62 -20.77 -13.66 61.60
C ASP A 62 -19.29 -13.91 61.89
N SER A 63 -18.97 -14.62 62.98
CA SER A 63 -17.59 -14.98 63.30
C SER A 63 -16.95 -15.87 62.23
N VAL A 64 -17.71 -16.83 61.69
CA VAL A 64 -17.26 -17.73 60.62
C VAL A 64 -17.06 -16.95 59.32
N VAL A 65 -18.02 -16.11 58.94
CA VAL A 65 -17.93 -15.25 57.75
C VAL A 65 -16.67 -14.36 57.82
N ASN A 66 -16.42 -13.73 58.97
CA ASN A 66 -15.23 -12.91 59.18
C ASN A 66 -13.94 -13.72 59.08
N SER A 67 -13.92 -14.96 59.59
CA SER A 67 -12.74 -15.84 59.46
C SER A 67 -12.45 -16.24 58.01
N LEU A 68 -13.48 -16.59 57.24
CA LEU A 68 -13.37 -16.91 55.82
C LEU A 68 -12.94 -15.68 55.01
N GLN A 69 -13.45 -14.50 55.34
CA GLN A 69 -13.06 -13.25 54.70
C GLN A 69 -11.57 -12.96 54.90
N ALA A 70 -11.05 -13.14 56.12
CA ALA A 70 -9.62 -13.00 56.41
C ALA A 70 -8.77 -14.04 55.64
N GLU A 71 -9.26 -15.27 55.48
CA GLU A 71 -8.57 -16.30 54.70
C GLU A 71 -8.54 -15.96 53.20
N ILE A 72 -9.65 -15.46 52.64
CA ILE A 72 -9.73 -14.97 51.26
C ILE A 72 -8.70 -13.85 51.04
N GLU A 73 -8.62 -12.88 51.96
CA GLU A 73 -7.64 -11.79 51.89
C GLU A 73 -6.20 -12.30 51.95
N ALA A 74 -5.91 -13.26 52.83
CA ALA A 74 -4.60 -13.88 52.92
C ALA A 74 -4.21 -14.64 51.65
N ILE A 75 -5.15 -15.36 51.03
CA ILE A 75 -4.95 -16.06 49.74
C ILE A 75 -4.72 -15.04 48.62
N HIS A 76 -5.50 -13.97 48.55
CA HIS A 76 -5.30 -12.90 47.56
C HIS A 76 -3.92 -12.25 47.69
N ALA A 77 -3.46 -11.94 48.91
CA ALA A 77 -2.13 -11.42 49.15
C ALA A 77 -1.03 -12.41 48.68
N ARG A 78 -1.24 -13.70 48.90
CA ARG A 78 -0.32 -14.76 48.45
C ARG A 78 -0.28 -14.89 46.91
N ILE A 79 -1.42 -14.78 46.25
CA ILE A 79 -1.50 -14.78 44.78
C ILE A 79 -0.75 -13.57 44.22
N ALA A 80 -0.97 -12.38 44.77
CA ALA A 80 -0.29 -11.16 44.33
C ALA A 80 1.23 -11.28 44.47
N LEU A 81 1.73 -11.78 45.61
CA LEU A 81 3.15 -12.03 45.81
C LEU A 81 3.73 -13.02 44.78
N GLN A 82 2.99 -14.07 44.46
CA GLN A 82 3.43 -15.10 43.54
C GLN A 82 3.45 -14.60 42.10
N GLN A 83 2.49 -13.76 41.72
CA GLN A 83 2.47 -13.11 40.42
C GLN A 83 3.67 -12.18 40.24
N GLU A 84 4.06 -11.42 41.27
CA GLU A 84 5.24 -10.56 41.21
C GLU A 84 6.55 -11.36 41.09
N LYS A 85 6.67 -12.44 41.87
CA LYS A 85 7.79 -13.39 41.72
C LYS A 85 7.85 -13.98 40.31
N ARG A 86 6.69 -14.38 39.75
CA ARG A 86 6.62 -14.91 38.38
C ARG A 86 7.08 -13.88 37.36
N ARG A 87 6.61 -12.63 37.46
CA ARG A 87 7.01 -11.51 36.58
C ARG A 87 8.52 -11.25 36.61
N THR A 88 9.11 -11.31 37.80
CA THR A 88 10.56 -11.17 37.98
C THR A 88 11.33 -12.28 37.27
N VAL A 89 10.90 -13.54 37.43
CA VAL A 89 11.54 -14.69 36.76
C VAL A 89 11.35 -14.65 35.24
N GLU A 90 10.15 -14.32 34.76
CA GLU A 90 9.86 -14.15 33.33
C GLU A 90 10.77 -13.08 32.71
N THR A 91 10.96 -11.96 33.39
CA THR A 91 11.88 -10.89 32.95
C THR A 91 13.31 -11.41 32.83
N ARG A 92 13.81 -12.14 33.84
CA ARG A 92 15.15 -12.76 33.79
C ARG A 92 15.29 -13.79 32.67
N ILE A 93 14.25 -14.57 32.37
CA ILE A 93 14.25 -15.51 31.25
C ILE A 93 14.40 -14.76 29.93
N LEU A 94 13.64 -13.68 29.73
CA LEU A 94 13.72 -12.85 28.54
C LEU A 94 15.11 -12.20 28.37
N GLU A 95 15.66 -11.64 29.45
CA GLU A 95 17.01 -11.09 29.47
C GLU A 95 18.07 -12.13 29.11
N ASN A 96 18.01 -13.32 29.72
CA ASN A 96 18.96 -14.40 29.43
C ASN A 96 18.83 -14.92 28.00
N ARG A 97 17.60 -15.08 27.49
CA ARG A 97 17.34 -15.44 26.08
C ARG A 97 17.91 -14.40 25.13
N ALA A 98 17.72 -13.12 25.41
CA ALA A 98 18.32 -12.04 24.63
C ALA A 98 19.86 -12.10 24.70
N ARG A 99 20.43 -12.40 25.88
CA ARG A 99 21.89 -12.47 26.07
C ARG A 99 22.56 -13.55 25.22
N ILE A 100 21.95 -14.74 25.16
CA ILE A 100 22.48 -15.91 24.42
C ILE A 100 21.99 -15.97 22.97
N SER A 101 21.25 -14.97 22.49
CA SER A 101 20.73 -14.96 21.12
C SER A 101 21.87 -15.07 20.10
N PRO A 102 21.84 -16.05 19.17
CA PRO A 102 22.89 -16.26 18.17
C PRO A 102 23.19 -15.01 17.34
N VAL A 103 22.17 -14.18 17.11
CA VAL A 103 22.26 -12.96 16.31
C VAL A 103 23.22 -11.92 16.90
N ARG A 104 23.52 -12.01 18.21
CA ARG A 104 24.50 -11.15 18.88
C ARG A 104 25.95 -11.52 18.54
N PHE A 105 26.19 -12.72 18.03
CA PHE A 105 27.53 -13.18 17.66
C PHE A 105 27.82 -13.08 16.17
N LEU A 106 26.81 -12.74 15.35
CA LEU A 106 27.02 -12.52 13.93
C LEU A 106 27.97 -11.33 13.71
N PRO A 107 28.95 -11.44 12.80
CA PRO A 107 29.74 -10.30 12.36
C PRO A 107 28.87 -9.19 11.75
N THR A 108 29.37 -7.96 11.79
CA THR A 108 28.64 -6.80 11.26
C THR A 108 28.34 -6.96 9.77
N GLU A 109 29.27 -7.51 9.01
CA GLU A 109 29.18 -7.72 7.57
C GLU A 109 28.03 -8.68 7.21
N ILE A 110 27.86 -9.74 8.00
CA ILE A 110 26.77 -10.71 7.84
C ILE A 110 25.43 -10.05 8.16
N LEU A 111 25.35 -9.26 9.22
CA LEU A 111 24.15 -8.49 9.54
C LEU A 111 23.79 -7.49 8.45
N GLN A 112 24.77 -6.79 7.88
CA GLN A 112 24.56 -5.88 6.75
C GLN A 112 24.01 -6.61 5.52
N GLN A 113 24.51 -7.81 5.23
CA GLN A 113 24.01 -8.62 4.13
C GLN A 113 22.56 -9.06 4.38
N ILE A 114 22.24 -9.52 5.59
CA ILE A 114 20.87 -9.84 6.00
C ILE A 114 19.97 -8.60 5.84
N PHE A 115 20.40 -7.43 6.32
CA PHE A 115 19.61 -6.20 6.25
C PHE A 115 19.30 -5.79 4.82
N LYS A 116 20.26 -5.93 3.89
CA LYS A 116 20.05 -5.68 2.46
C LYS A 116 19.03 -6.65 1.87
N SER A 117 19.07 -7.92 2.26
CA SER A 117 18.09 -8.93 1.85
C SER A 117 16.69 -8.72 2.46
N CYS A 118 16.55 -7.87 3.48
CA CYS A 118 15.26 -7.49 4.05
C CYS A 118 14.60 -6.30 3.35
N LEU A 119 15.28 -5.63 2.42
CA LEU A 119 14.67 -4.56 1.64
C LEU A 119 13.53 -5.13 0.78
N PRO A 120 12.44 -4.36 0.57
CA PRO A 120 11.39 -4.76 -0.34
C PRO A 120 11.96 -4.97 -1.75
N ASN A 121 11.35 -5.88 -2.52
CA ASN A 121 11.71 -6.10 -3.92
C ASN A 121 11.28 -4.95 -4.85
N ASP A 122 10.63 -3.92 -4.30
CA ASP A 122 10.22 -2.72 -5.00
C ASP A 122 11.44 -1.86 -5.38
N ARG A 123 11.34 -1.16 -6.51
CA ARG A 123 12.40 -0.26 -7.00
C ARG A 123 12.70 0.88 -6.01
N TYR A 124 11.67 1.35 -5.30
CA TYR A 124 11.76 2.45 -4.36
C TYR A 124 11.24 2.00 -3.00
N VAL A 125 12.03 2.23 -1.94
CA VAL A 125 11.65 1.80 -0.59
C VAL A 125 10.63 2.78 -0.02
N ASN A 126 9.45 2.29 0.32
CA ASN A 126 8.46 3.08 1.06
C ASN A 126 8.94 3.26 2.52
N PRO A 127 9.07 4.50 3.02
CA PRO A 127 9.54 4.78 4.37
C PRO A 127 8.45 4.47 5.41
N HIS A 128 8.30 3.18 5.75
CA HIS A 128 7.30 2.69 6.69
C HIS A 128 7.94 2.09 7.95
N ILE A 129 7.36 2.35 9.13
CA ILE A 129 7.92 1.90 10.42
C ILE A 129 7.97 0.37 10.56
N LEU A 130 7.11 -0.36 9.84
CA LEU A 130 7.05 -1.82 9.84
C LEU A 130 7.88 -2.43 8.69
N ALA A 131 8.61 -1.64 7.92
CA ALA A 131 9.43 -2.10 6.80
C ALA A 131 10.91 -1.75 7.01
N ALA A 132 11.80 -2.52 6.40
CA ALA A 132 13.22 -2.17 6.35
C ALA A 132 13.42 -0.90 5.50
N PRO A 133 14.39 -0.03 5.86
CA PRO A 133 15.34 -0.16 6.96
C PRO A 133 14.86 0.36 8.34
N LEU A 134 13.69 1.01 8.41
CA LEU A 134 13.21 1.64 9.66
C LEU A 134 12.88 0.61 10.75
N LEU A 135 12.30 -0.53 10.38
CA LEU A 135 12.06 -1.64 11.30
C LEU A 135 13.35 -2.14 11.95
N LEU A 136 14.41 -2.28 11.16
CA LEU A 136 15.72 -2.74 11.63
C LEU A 136 16.31 -1.80 12.69
N CYS A 137 16.08 -0.50 12.54
CA CYS A 137 16.51 0.53 13.50
C CYS A 137 15.75 0.49 14.84
N GLN A 138 14.63 -0.22 14.92
CA GLN A 138 13.80 -0.32 16.13
C GLN A 138 14.13 -1.55 16.98
N ILE A 139 14.80 -2.57 16.42
CA ILE A 139 15.05 -3.85 17.10
C ILE A 139 15.98 -3.70 18.30
N CYS A 140 17.20 -3.17 18.09
CA CYS A 140 18.14 -2.89 19.18
C CYS A 140 19.15 -1.80 18.77
N ARG A 141 19.90 -1.27 19.75
CA ARG A 141 20.93 -0.24 19.50
C ARG A 141 21.95 -0.70 18.44
N ARG A 142 22.51 -1.91 18.60
CA ARG A 142 23.49 -2.46 17.64
C ARG A 142 22.96 -2.51 16.22
N TRP A 143 21.71 -2.92 16.02
CA TRP A 143 21.11 -3.00 14.68
C TRP A 143 20.88 -1.63 14.08
N ARG A 144 20.45 -0.66 14.89
CA ARG A 144 20.35 0.74 14.49
C ARG A 144 21.70 1.30 14.04
N ASP A 145 22.74 1.08 14.83
CA ASP A 145 24.09 1.58 14.52
C ASP A 145 24.60 0.98 13.21
N ILE A 146 24.41 -0.34 13.02
CA ILE A 146 24.77 -1.04 11.77
C ILE A 146 23.94 -0.50 10.60
N ALA A 147 22.63 -0.37 10.74
CA ALA A 147 21.75 0.12 9.68
C ALA A 147 22.12 1.56 9.26
N GLN A 148 22.39 2.45 10.21
CA GLN A 148 22.85 3.82 9.94
C GLN A 148 24.25 3.85 9.32
N ALA A 149 25.12 2.91 9.67
CA ALA A 149 26.44 2.75 9.08
C ALA A 149 26.44 2.05 7.72
N THR A 150 25.27 1.69 7.17
CA THR A 150 25.13 0.98 5.89
C THR A 150 24.35 1.83 4.89
N PRO A 151 25.02 2.74 4.14
CA PRO A 151 24.35 3.71 3.29
C PRO A 151 23.54 3.09 2.14
N GLU A 152 23.85 1.86 1.73
CA GLU A 152 23.09 1.08 0.74
C GLU A 152 21.61 0.89 1.13
N LEU A 153 21.32 0.81 2.43
CA LEU A 153 19.94 0.63 2.90
C LEU A 153 19.06 1.86 2.67
N TRP A 154 19.68 3.01 2.41
CA TRP A 154 19.03 4.31 2.33
C TRP A 154 19.13 4.91 0.91
N SER A 155 19.71 4.19 -0.06
CA SER A 155 19.95 4.70 -1.41
C SER A 155 18.71 4.75 -2.30
N SER A 156 17.57 4.24 -1.84
CA SER A 156 16.29 4.42 -2.52
C SER A 156 15.20 4.87 -1.56
N ILE A 157 14.25 5.67 -2.05
CA ILE A 157 13.11 6.15 -1.26
C ILE A 157 11.92 6.49 -2.18
N ASP A 158 10.72 6.15 -1.72
CA ASP A 158 9.45 6.63 -2.26
C ASP A 158 8.87 7.73 -1.37
N VAL A 159 8.55 8.87 -1.96
CA VAL A 159 8.20 10.09 -1.26
C VAL A 159 6.87 10.65 -1.76
N HIS A 160 5.99 11.01 -0.83
CA HIS A 160 4.74 11.68 -1.13
C HIS A 160 4.84 13.17 -0.77
N ASP A 161 4.64 14.04 -1.76
CA ASP A 161 4.60 15.48 -1.56
C ASP A 161 3.14 15.96 -1.59
N TRP A 162 2.65 16.46 -0.46
CA TRP A 162 1.33 17.08 -0.31
C TRP A 162 1.42 18.62 -0.34
N GLY A 163 2.54 19.15 -0.84
CA GLY A 163 2.74 20.58 -0.97
C GLY A 163 3.02 21.27 0.37
N VAL A 164 2.37 22.41 0.61
CA VAL A 164 2.47 23.16 1.88
C VAL A 164 1.91 22.38 3.08
N TRP A 165 1.12 21.33 2.81
CA TRP A 165 0.53 20.46 3.83
C TRP A 165 1.44 19.30 4.22
N THR A 166 2.59 19.13 3.55
CA THR A 166 3.57 18.11 3.90
C THR A 166 4.10 18.38 5.31
N ALA A 167 3.81 17.48 6.25
CA ALA A 167 4.14 17.67 7.65
C ALA A 167 5.66 17.76 7.87
N ASP A 168 6.08 18.68 8.75
CA ASP A 168 7.50 18.91 9.05
C ASP A 168 8.25 17.66 9.52
N PHE A 169 7.59 16.79 10.30
CA PHE A 169 8.20 15.54 10.76
C PHE A 169 8.49 14.58 9.60
N TYR A 170 7.65 14.57 8.56
CA TYR A 170 7.86 13.76 7.36
C TYR A 170 9.03 14.31 6.54
N THR A 171 9.07 15.63 6.34
CA THR A 171 10.21 16.31 5.69
C THR A 171 11.53 16.04 6.44
N ALA A 172 11.52 16.10 7.78
CA ALA A 172 12.69 15.81 8.60
C ALA A 172 13.10 14.32 8.54
N MET A 173 12.15 13.39 8.40
CA MET A 173 12.44 11.98 8.16
C MET A 173 13.12 11.78 6.81
N VAL A 174 12.58 12.37 5.73
CA VAL A 174 13.19 12.31 4.39
C VAL A 174 14.60 12.90 4.42
N ALA A 175 14.80 14.05 5.08
CA ALA A 175 16.12 14.66 5.22
C ALA A 175 17.14 13.71 5.88
N ARG A 176 16.74 13.03 6.96
CA ARG A 176 17.60 12.02 7.63
C ARG A 176 17.87 10.82 6.72
N TRP A 177 16.90 10.38 5.93
CA TRP A 177 17.07 9.30 4.96
C TRP A 177 18.11 9.66 3.89
N LEU A 178 17.96 10.83 3.28
CA LEU A 178 18.89 11.34 2.26
C LEU A 178 20.31 11.50 2.81
N ALA A 179 20.44 11.94 4.06
CA ALA A 179 21.72 12.04 4.76
C ALA A 179 22.34 10.66 5.06
N ALA A 180 21.53 9.67 5.45
CA ALA A 180 21.99 8.31 5.74
C ALA A 180 22.56 7.60 4.49
N ALA A 181 22.08 7.96 3.30
CA ALA A 181 22.64 7.51 2.01
C ALA A 181 24.03 8.11 1.69
N ARG A 182 24.52 9.06 2.50
CA ARG A 182 25.84 9.72 2.37
C ARG A 182 26.09 10.34 1.00
N THR A 183 27.09 9.87 0.26
CA THR A 183 27.45 10.37 -1.08
C THR A 183 26.97 9.43 -2.19
N ARG A 184 26.22 8.38 -1.86
CA ARG A 184 25.76 7.41 -2.86
C ARG A 184 24.77 8.03 -3.84
N PRO A 185 24.72 7.53 -5.08
CA PRO A 185 23.65 7.85 -6.01
C PRO A 185 22.30 7.37 -5.45
N LEU A 186 21.25 8.17 -5.66
CA LEU A 186 19.92 7.99 -5.06
C LEU A 186 18.89 7.58 -6.13
N SER A 187 18.06 6.60 -5.81
CA SER A 187 16.83 6.27 -6.54
C SER A 187 15.65 6.92 -5.82
N VAL A 188 15.01 7.90 -6.43
CA VAL A 188 13.94 8.65 -5.77
C VAL A 188 12.65 8.55 -6.57
N SER A 189 11.58 8.15 -5.91
CA SER A 189 10.21 8.28 -6.42
C SER A 189 9.52 9.44 -5.70
N VAL A 190 8.90 10.33 -6.47
CA VAL A 190 8.17 11.50 -5.96
C VAL A 190 6.75 11.45 -6.49
N VAL A 191 5.80 11.28 -5.60
CA VAL A 191 4.36 11.28 -5.92
C VAL A 191 3.72 12.52 -5.32
N CYS A 192 3.24 13.42 -6.18
CA CYS A 192 2.54 14.63 -5.76
C CYS A 192 1.07 14.56 -6.17
N LEU A 193 0.18 14.28 -5.20
CA LEU A 193 -1.26 14.19 -5.43
C LEU A 193 -1.92 15.54 -5.07
N GLN A 194 -2.35 16.28 -6.09
CA GLN A 194 -3.13 17.53 -5.93
C GLN A 194 -4.58 17.25 -5.47
N LYS A 195 -4.78 16.41 -4.44
CA LYS A 195 -6.12 15.94 -4.03
C LYS A 195 -7.05 17.07 -3.54
N TRP A 196 -6.57 18.28 -3.26
CA TRP A 196 -7.35 19.29 -2.51
C TRP A 196 -7.31 20.73 -3.04
N ASP A 197 -6.46 21.08 -4.03
CA ASP A 197 -6.28 22.46 -4.51
C ASP A 197 -6.93 22.72 -5.89
N TRP A 198 -8.19 22.30 -6.05
CA TRP A 198 -8.98 22.55 -7.26
C TRP A 198 -9.28 24.04 -7.53
N PHE A 199 -8.88 24.95 -6.64
CA PHE A 199 -9.22 26.37 -6.69
C PHE A 199 -8.05 27.36 -6.66
N ARG A 200 -6.80 26.93 -6.46
CA ARG A 200 -5.64 27.85 -6.43
C ARG A 200 -4.51 27.31 -7.28
N GLN A 201 -3.89 28.19 -8.07
CA GLN A 201 -2.57 27.92 -8.65
C GLN A 201 -1.59 27.68 -7.51
N TYR A 202 -1.29 26.41 -7.26
CA TYR A 202 -0.33 25.99 -6.26
C TYR A 202 1.08 26.10 -6.85
N ASP A 203 1.95 26.91 -6.23
CA ASP A 203 3.37 26.98 -6.55
C ASP A 203 4.12 25.83 -5.85
N PRO A 204 4.66 24.85 -6.61
CA PRO A 204 5.38 23.70 -6.06
C PRO A 204 6.58 24.08 -5.19
N THR A 205 7.20 25.23 -5.46
CA THR A 205 8.44 25.65 -4.80
C THR A 205 8.23 26.02 -3.33
N GLN A 206 6.99 26.24 -2.91
CA GLN A 206 6.62 26.50 -1.52
C GLN A 206 6.74 25.26 -0.63
N SER A 207 6.66 24.05 -1.21
CA SER A 207 6.82 22.81 -0.44
C SER A 207 8.24 22.70 0.14
N GLY A 208 8.33 22.50 1.46
CA GLY A 208 9.61 22.25 2.13
C GLY A 208 10.27 20.97 1.63
N LEU A 209 9.46 19.95 1.32
CA LEU A 209 9.92 18.68 0.78
C LEU A 209 10.41 18.84 -0.68
N PHE A 210 9.69 19.59 -1.51
CA PHE A 210 10.15 19.93 -2.86
C PHE A 210 11.54 20.56 -2.82
N ARG A 211 11.73 21.61 -2.00
CA ARG A 211 13.02 22.31 -1.87
C ARG A 211 14.12 21.38 -1.35
N LEU A 212 13.80 20.51 -0.39
CA LEU A 212 14.73 19.50 0.11
C LEU A 212 15.18 18.55 -1.02
N LEU A 213 14.24 18.00 -1.78
CA LEU A 213 14.55 17.09 -2.89
C LEU A 213 15.34 17.79 -4.00
N ALA A 214 14.94 19.01 -4.39
CA ALA A 214 15.65 19.80 -5.38
C ALA A 214 17.11 20.08 -4.96
N SER A 215 17.36 20.38 -3.68
CA SER A 215 18.72 20.60 -3.17
C SER A 215 19.62 19.36 -3.20
N HIS A 216 19.03 18.15 -3.24
CA HIS A 216 19.77 16.88 -3.31
C HIS A 216 19.77 16.27 -4.72
N SER A 217 19.17 16.95 -5.70
CA SER A 217 18.99 16.47 -7.08
C SER A 217 20.27 16.01 -7.78
N GLY A 218 21.43 16.61 -7.44
CA GLY A 218 22.75 16.23 -7.96
C GLY A 218 23.17 14.80 -7.67
N ARG A 219 22.51 14.14 -6.71
CA ARG A 219 22.79 12.74 -6.38
C ARG A 219 21.81 11.77 -7.03
N PHE A 220 20.76 12.25 -7.70
CA PHE A 220 19.73 11.38 -8.25
C PHE A 220 20.26 10.70 -9.50
N HIS A 221 20.23 9.37 -9.52
CA HIS A 221 20.63 8.58 -10.70
C HIS A 221 19.42 7.92 -11.37
N ASP A 222 18.39 7.62 -10.56
CA ASP A 222 17.12 7.05 -10.97
C ASP A 222 16.01 7.87 -10.34
N LEU A 223 15.10 8.37 -11.16
CA LEU A 223 14.08 9.32 -10.75
C LEU A 223 12.73 8.94 -11.34
N HIS A 224 11.75 8.69 -10.47
CA HIS A 224 10.35 8.59 -10.83
C HIS A 224 9.60 9.82 -10.32
N ILE A 225 8.90 10.52 -11.20
CA ILE A 225 8.02 11.63 -10.82
C ILE A 225 6.61 11.31 -11.28
N GLN A 226 5.68 11.26 -10.35
CA GLN A 226 4.25 11.12 -10.60
C GLN A 226 3.52 12.35 -10.07
N ALA A 227 3.23 13.32 -10.94
CA ALA A 227 2.70 14.61 -10.53
C ALA A 227 1.97 15.33 -11.69
N SER A 228 1.43 16.53 -11.42
CA SER A 228 0.93 17.42 -12.47
C SER A 228 2.08 17.98 -13.31
N ARG A 229 1.77 18.43 -14.53
CA ARG A 229 2.77 19.01 -15.44
C ARG A 229 3.55 20.16 -14.80
N GLY A 230 2.87 21.13 -14.19
CA GLY A 230 3.53 22.27 -13.54
C GLY A 230 4.50 21.88 -12.42
N TYR A 231 4.22 20.82 -11.67
CA TYR A 231 5.15 20.30 -10.66
C TYR A 231 6.40 19.70 -11.32
N ILE A 232 6.22 18.91 -12.37
CA ILE A 232 7.32 18.28 -13.13
C ILE A 232 8.24 19.36 -13.71
N ASP A 233 7.67 20.39 -14.36
CA ASP A 233 8.40 21.51 -14.94
C ASP A 233 9.22 22.25 -13.88
N ALA A 234 8.61 22.59 -12.75
CA ALA A 234 9.27 23.28 -11.65
C ALA A 234 10.40 22.41 -11.06
N PHE A 235 10.13 21.12 -10.83
CA PHE A 235 11.10 20.20 -10.25
C PHE A 235 12.33 20.10 -11.14
N ILE A 236 12.14 19.73 -12.41
CA ILE A 236 13.21 19.55 -13.39
C ILE A 236 14.02 20.83 -13.59
N SER A 237 13.37 22.00 -13.57
CA SER A 237 14.05 23.29 -13.76
C SER A 237 14.83 23.74 -12.52
N SER A 238 14.47 23.24 -11.32
CA SER A 238 15.08 23.66 -10.05
C SER A 238 16.32 22.85 -9.65
N GLY A 239 16.60 21.73 -10.31
CA GLY A 239 17.67 20.80 -9.93
C GLY A 239 18.79 20.68 -10.95
N SER A 240 19.94 20.20 -10.49
CA SER A 240 21.09 19.84 -11.32
C SER A 240 21.25 18.32 -11.30
N TYR A 241 20.50 17.63 -12.14
CA TYR A 241 20.35 16.18 -12.04
C TYR A 241 21.49 15.41 -12.72
N ALA A 242 22.09 14.46 -12.00
CA ALA A 242 22.96 13.42 -12.56
C ALA A 242 22.17 12.17 -12.99
N VAL A 243 20.91 12.37 -13.39
CA VAL A 243 19.95 11.29 -13.63
C VAL A 243 20.30 10.58 -14.93
N LYS A 244 20.41 9.25 -14.85
CA LYS A 244 20.57 8.36 -16.02
C LYS A 244 19.23 7.79 -16.47
N HIS A 245 18.36 7.50 -15.51
CA HIS A 245 17.06 6.89 -15.70
C HIS A 245 15.97 7.81 -15.16
N ILE A 246 15.07 8.26 -16.03
CA ILE A 246 13.95 9.09 -15.64
C ILE A 246 12.64 8.44 -16.07
N LEU A 247 11.67 8.48 -15.17
CA LEU A 247 10.33 7.97 -15.37
C LEU A 247 9.35 9.06 -14.94
N ILE A 248 8.54 9.53 -15.87
CA ILE A 248 7.61 10.63 -15.67
C ILE A 248 6.19 10.09 -15.90
N SER A 249 5.36 10.21 -14.89
CA SER A 249 3.94 9.87 -14.92
C SER A 249 3.14 11.14 -14.70
N VAL A 250 2.54 11.65 -15.78
CA VAL A 250 1.74 12.88 -15.74
C VAL A 250 0.34 12.53 -15.27
N MET A 251 -0.03 13.07 -14.11
CA MET A 251 -1.39 12.94 -13.60
C MET A 251 -2.32 13.90 -14.34
N PRO A 252 -3.51 13.46 -14.78
CA PRO A 252 -4.45 14.34 -15.46
C PRO A 252 -4.87 15.48 -14.53
N THR A 253 -4.54 16.71 -14.89
CA THR A 253 -5.11 17.90 -14.26
C THR A 253 -6.50 18.13 -14.84
N SER A 254 -7.49 18.37 -13.98
CA SER A 254 -8.88 18.66 -14.41
C SER A 254 -9.05 19.95 -15.21
N PHE A 255 -7.97 20.66 -15.54
CA PHE A 255 -7.98 21.92 -16.27
C PHE A 255 -7.07 21.87 -17.49
N LEU A 256 -7.64 22.33 -18.60
CA LEU A 256 -7.06 22.54 -19.93
C LEU A 256 -5.96 23.63 -19.90
N VAL A 257 -4.84 23.42 -19.21
CA VAL A 257 -3.66 24.28 -19.45
C VAL A 257 -2.83 23.63 -20.53
N ASN A 258 -3.27 23.87 -21.76
CA ASN A 258 -2.57 23.55 -22.99
C ASN A 258 -1.33 24.48 -23.11
N SER A 259 -0.33 24.27 -22.25
CA SER A 259 0.95 24.96 -22.36
C SER A 259 1.88 24.09 -23.21
N GLY A 260 1.83 24.32 -24.52
CA GLY A 260 2.58 23.58 -25.55
C GLY A 260 4.10 23.82 -25.55
N HIS A 261 4.71 24.06 -24.39
CA HIS A 261 6.16 24.25 -24.29
C HIS A 261 6.87 22.96 -23.83
N PRO A 262 8.01 22.62 -24.47
CA PRO A 262 8.82 21.49 -24.06
C PRO A 262 9.42 21.72 -22.66
N LEU A 263 9.62 20.65 -21.86
CA LEU A 263 10.36 20.83 -20.61
C LEU A 263 11.77 21.29 -20.94
N THR A 264 12.27 22.21 -20.15
CA THR A 264 13.70 22.47 -20.03
C THR A 264 14.35 21.37 -19.18
N LEU A 265 14.41 20.13 -19.68
CA LEU A 265 15.28 19.11 -19.06
C LEU A 265 16.74 19.55 -19.25
N CYS A 266 17.30 20.16 -18.22
CA CYS A 266 18.68 20.65 -18.18
C CYS A 266 19.69 19.52 -17.92
N THR A 267 19.56 18.35 -18.57
CA THR A 267 20.27 17.14 -18.14
C THR A 267 21.03 16.48 -19.28
N SER A 268 22.36 16.52 -19.23
CA SER A 268 23.27 16.03 -20.28
C SER A 268 23.50 14.51 -20.28
N ASN A 269 22.95 13.74 -19.33
CA ASN A 269 23.33 12.32 -19.12
C ASN A 269 22.15 11.33 -19.15
N ILE A 270 20.96 11.76 -19.55
CA ILE A 270 19.77 10.90 -19.58
C ILE A 270 19.91 9.91 -20.74
N THR A 271 19.77 8.62 -20.44
CA THR A 271 19.83 7.53 -21.43
C THR A 271 18.54 6.73 -21.49
N HIS A 272 17.79 6.67 -20.38
CA HIS A 272 16.54 5.93 -20.27
C HIS A 272 15.42 6.89 -19.88
N VAL A 273 14.36 6.94 -20.69
CA VAL A 273 13.19 7.77 -20.45
C VAL A 273 11.95 6.91 -20.52
N ALA A 274 11.07 7.05 -19.54
CA ALA A 274 9.74 6.48 -19.57
C ALA A 274 8.70 7.59 -19.34
N LEU A 275 7.69 7.67 -20.20
CA LEU A 275 6.61 8.67 -20.13
C LEU A 275 5.27 7.95 -20.03
N CYS A 276 4.46 8.29 -19.02
CA CYS A 276 3.13 7.74 -18.79
C CYS A 276 2.07 8.86 -18.67
N GLY A 277 0.93 8.69 -19.33
CA GLY A 277 -0.25 9.57 -19.20
C GLY A 277 -0.79 10.00 -20.56
N LYS A 278 -2.08 10.38 -20.64
CA LYS A 278 -2.77 10.77 -21.90
C LYS A 278 -2.10 11.94 -22.64
N GLU A 279 -1.30 12.72 -21.92
CA GLU A 279 -0.47 13.80 -22.45
C GLU A 279 1.01 13.36 -22.50
N ALA A 280 1.29 12.15 -22.96
CA ALA A 280 2.65 11.68 -23.19
C ALA A 280 3.26 12.42 -24.40
N LEU A 281 3.62 13.66 -24.11
CA LEU A 281 4.24 14.63 -24.97
C LEU A 281 5.70 14.22 -25.11
N ILE A 282 6.12 13.59 -26.21
CA ILE A 282 7.55 13.48 -26.57
C ILE A 282 8.21 14.88 -26.51
N ASN A 283 7.41 15.93 -26.72
CA ASN A 283 7.79 17.32 -26.50
C ASN A 283 8.31 17.61 -25.07
N LEU A 284 8.01 16.79 -24.06
CA LEU A 284 8.62 16.88 -22.73
C LEU A 284 10.15 16.79 -22.80
N ILE A 285 10.71 16.13 -23.83
CA ILE A 285 12.14 15.92 -23.96
C ILE A 285 12.74 17.01 -24.86
N PRO A 286 13.73 17.80 -24.38
CA PRO A 286 14.45 18.76 -25.20
C PRO A 286 15.03 18.09 -26.44
N ARG A 287 14.97 18.77 -27.58
CA ARG A 287 15.51 18.24 -28.83
C ARG A 287 17.00 17.89 -28.73
N ALA A 288 17.75 18.62 -27.90
CA ALA A 288 19.17 18.37 -27.66
C ALA A 288 19.44 17.04 -26.94
N THR A 289 18.48 16.50 -26.18
CA THR A 289 18.65 15.25 -25.41
C THR A 289 18.09 14.02 -26.12
N LEU A 290 17.37 14.19 -27.24
CA LEU A 290 16.84 13.05 -28.01
C LEU A 290 17.95 12.12 -28.56
N PRO A 291 19.07 12.64 -29.13
CA PRO A 291 20.08 11.78 -29.75
C PRO A 291 20.86 10.87 -28.78
N GLN A 292 20.82 11.13 -27.47
CA GLN A 292 21.53 10.34 -26.44
C GLN A 292 20.64 9.27 -25.77
N ILE A 293 19.33 9.30 -26.02
CA ILE A 293 18.39 8.37 -25.41
C ILE A 293 18.49 7.01 -26.13
N THR A 294 18.74 5.98 -25.34
CA THR A 294 18.89 4.60 -25.81
C THR A 294 17.69 3.73 -25.46
N HIS A 295 16.94 4.10 -24.41
CA HIS A 295 15.77 3.34 -23.96
C HIS A 295 14.59 4.28 -23.78
N LEU A 296 13.50 4.00 -24.47
CA LEU A 296 12.26 4.79 -24.42
C LEU A 296 11.08 3.89 -24.09
N THR A 297 10.30 4.26 -23.09
CA THR A 297 9.02 3.63 -22.76
C THR A 297 7.90 4.66 -22.85
N LEU A 298 6.86 4.38 -23.64
CA LEU A 298 5.69 5.25 -23.81
C LEU A 298 4.41 4.52 -23.40
N ASP A 299 3.70 5.05 -22.41
CA ASP A 299 2.40 4.57 -21.94
C ASP A 299 1.34 5.69 -22.05
N ARG A 300 0.26 5.40 -22.77
CA ARG A 300 -0.77 6.37 -23.22
C ARG A 300 -0.23 7.51 -24.11
N PRO A 301 0.55 7.21 -25.17
CA PRO A 301 1.11 8.22 -26.08
C PRO A 301 0.03 9.01 -26.86
N GLY A 302 -0.54 10.06 -26.27
CA GLY A 302 -1.42 10.99 -26.97
C GLY A 302 -2.63 10.35 -27.66
N ALA A 303 -3.15 10.99 -28.71
CA ALA A 303 -4.27 10.50 -29.53
C ALA A 303 -3.83 9.62 -30.72
N GLU A 304 -2.60 9.79 -31.21
CA GLU A 304 -2.03 8.97 -32.29
C GLU A 304 -0.52 8.81 -32.08
N VAL A 305 -0.01 7.60 -32.31
CA VAL A 305 1.42 7.27 -32.25
C VAL A 305 2.05 7.39 -33.63
N ASP A 306 3.08 8.21 -33.76
CA ASP A 306 3.91 8.27 -34.96
C ASP A 306 5.24 7.53 -34.75
N PHE A 307 5.27 6.23 -35.08
CA PHE A 307 6.49 5.40 -34.97
C PHE A 307 7.63 5.96 -35.82
N MET A 308 7.32 6.47 -37.00
CA MET A 308 8.30 6.98 -37.95
C MET A 308 9.02 8.20 -37.37
N LYS A 309 8.25 9.15 -36.84
CA LYS A 309 8.78 10.31 -36.13
C LYS A 309 9.60 9.93 -34.90
N ILE A 310 9.13 8.97 -34.09
CA ILE A 310 9.89 8.49 -32.92
C ILE A 310 11.27 7.97 -33.36
N LEU A 311 11.34 7.10 -34.37
CA LEU A 311 12.62 6.55 -34.82
C LEU A 311 13.54 7.63 -35.41
N LEU A 312 12.99 8.67 -36.05
CA LEU A 312 13.77 9.80 -36.55
C LEU A 312 14.28 10.72 -35.42
N ASP A 313 13.45 10.97 -34.42
CA ASP A 313 13.76 11.84 -33.29
C ASP A 313 14.81 11.20 -32.35
N PHE A 314 14.84 9.85 -32.23
CA PHE A 314 15.72 9.11 -31.33
C PHE A 314 16.73 8.20 -32.08
N PRO A 315 17.76 8.74 -32.75
CA PRO A 315 18.66 7.96 -33.61
C PRO A 315 19.54 6.91 -32.88
N ALA A 316 19.75 7.05 -31.56
CA ALA A 316 20.51 6.11 -30.74
C ALA A 316 19.63 5.07 -30.01
N LEU A 317 18.34 4.98 -30.35
CA LEU A 317 17.38 4.17 -29.62
C LEU A 317 17.67 2.67 -29.78
N VAL A 318 18.05 2.01 -28.69
CA VAL A 318 18.32 0.57 -28.61
C VAL A 318 17.07 -0.20 -28.23
N ARG A 319 16.24 0.36 -27.35
CA ARG A 319 15.02 -0.27 -26.86
C ARG A 319 13.84 0.68 -26.91
N LEU A 320 12.76 0.24 -27.53
CA LEU A 320 11.47 0.92 -27.54
C LEU A 320 10.41 0.00 -26.89
N LYS A 321 9.76 0.50 -25.85
CA LYS A 321 8.54 -0.08 -25.29
C LYS A 321 7.41 0.90 -25.53
N ILE A 322 6.31 0.44 -26.11
CA ILE A 322 5.17 1.31 -26.38
C ILE A 322 3.87 0.59 -26.09
N LYS A 323 2.94 1.29 -25.45
CA LYS A 323 1.59 0.79 -25.23
C LYS A 323 0.62 1.47 -26.17
N LEU A 324 -0.09 0.67 -26.94
CA LEU A 324 -1.08 1.10 -27.92
C LEU A 324 -2.49 0.95 -27.34
N PHE A 325 -3.36 1.87 -27.73
CA PHE A 325 -4.76 1.95 -27.33
C PHE A 325 -5.66 2.01 -28.56
N PHE A 326 -6.95 1.80 -28.33
CA PHE A 326 -7.99 1.90 -29.34
C PHE A 326 -8.86 3.13 -29.04
N HIS A 327 -9.21 3.90 -30.07
CA HIS A 327 -10.20 4.95 -29.97
C HIS A 327 -11.19 4.83 -31.14
N GLY A 328 -12.46 4.57 -30.82
CA GLY A 328 -13.46 4.30 -31.86
C GLY A 328 -13.24 2.93 -32.52
N GLU A 329 -13.02 2.91 -33.84
CA GLU A 329 -12.88 1.69 -34.68
C GLU A 329 -11.46 1.44 -35.23
N SER A 330 -10.45 2.21 -34.81
CA SER A 330 -9.08 2.08 -35.35
C SER A 330 -7.97 2.20 -34.30
N LEU A 331 -6.85 1.52 -34.57
CA LEU A 331 -5.60 1.62 -33.81
C LEU A 331 -5.03 3.05 -33.91
N GLU A 332 -4.65 3.65 -32.78
CA GLU A 332 -4.10 5.03 -32.70
C GLU A 332 -2.67 5.12 -33.23
N VAL A 333 -2.46 4.91 -34.54
CA VAL A 333 -1.13 4.98 -35.15
C VAL A 333 -1.17 5.73 -36.48
N VAL A 334 -0.23 6.66 -36.65
CA VAL A 334 -0.08 7.45 -37.87
C VAL A 334 0.45 6.55 -38.98
N ASN A 335 -0.40 6.30 -39.98
CA ASN A 335 -0.01 5.52 -41.15
C ASN A 335 0.83 6.36 -42.13
N PRO A 336 1.78 5.74 -42.84
CA PRO A 336 2.46 6.42 -43.93
C PRO A 336 1.46 6.85 -45.02
N PRO A 337 1.66 8.01 -45.65
CA PRO A 337 0.77 8.47 -46.71
C PRO A 337 0.76 7.46 -47.87
N PRO A 338 -0.42 7.20 -48.48
CA PRO A 338 -0.54 6.21 -49.53
C PRO A 338 0.39 6.56 -50.72
N GLY A 339 1.33 5.68 -51.02
CA GLY A 339 2.35 5.87 -52.07
C GLY A 339 3.72 6.35 -51.58
N ALA A 340 3.93 6.55 -50.28
CA ALA A 340 5.24 6.86 -49.74
C ALA A 340 6.19 5.65 -49.81
N MET A 341 7.23 5.74 -50.66
CA MET A 341 8.30 4.74 -50.77
C MET A 341 9.41 4.92 -49.71
N THR A 342 9.23 5.79 -48.72
CA THR A 342 10.26 6.11 -47.74
C THR A 342 10.39 5.01 -46.71
N LEU A 343 11.34 4.09 -46.94
CA LEU A 343 11.77 3.10 -45.97
C LEU A 343 12.57 3.80 -44.86
N ILE A 344 12.02 3.89 -43.66
CA ILE A 344 12.73 4.48 -42.52
C ILE A 344 13.67 3.45 -41.92
N LYS A 345 14.97 3.74 -42.00
CA LYS A 345 16.01 2.86 -41.48
C LYS A 345 16.47 3.31 -40.10
N HIS A 346 16.35 2.44 -39.11
CA HIS A 346 16.87 2.69 -37.76
C HIS A 346 17.96 1.67 -37.37
N GLN A 347 19.20 2.15 -37.24
CA GLN A 347 20.38 1.30 -37.14
C GLN A 347 20.62 0.71 -35.75
N ALA A 348 20.13 1.36 -34.69
CA ALA A 348 20.47 1.01 -33.31
C ALA A 348 19.40 0.13 -32.61
N LEU A 349 18.19 0.02 -33.16
CA LEU A 349 17.06 -0.55 -32.42
C LEU A 349 17.18 -2.07 -32.38
N GLU A 350 17.40 -2.61 -31.19
CA GLU A 350 17.55 -4.03 -30.93
C GLU A 350 16.28 -4.67 -30.38
N ILE A 351 15.52 -3.93 -29.57
CA ILE A 351 14.35 -4.46 -28.86
C ILE A 351 13.15 -3.56 -29.08
N LEU A 352 12.09 -4.11 -29.66
CA LEU A 352 10.77 -3.47 -29.78
C LEU A 352 9.74 -4.28 -28.99
N SER A 353 9.08 -3.65 -28.02
CA SER A 353 7.99 -4.27 -27.25
C SER A 353 6.72 -3.45 -27.37
N ILE A 354 5.68 -4.06 -27.90
CA ILE A 354 4.37 -3.45 -28.11
C ILE A 354 3.39 -4.07 -27.11
N TYR A 355 2.86 -3.23 -26.24
CA TYR A 355 1.85 -3.59 -25.25
C TYR A 355 0.48 -3.19 -25.78
N LEU A 356 -0.48 -4.08 -25.66
CA LEU A 356 -1.79 -3.94 -26.29
C LEU A 356 -2.85 -3.90 -25.19
N SER A 357 -3.70 -2.87 -25.21
CA SER A 357 -4.88 -2.80 -24.35
C SER A 357 -5.95 -3.81 -24.78
N GLU A 358 -6.90 -4.07 -23.89
CA GLU A 358 -8.03 -4.99 -24.12
C GLU A 358 -8.77 -4.68 -25.43
N ASP A 359 -9.14 -3.42 -25.64
CA ASP A 359 -9.87 -2.98 -26.84
C ASP A 359 -9.13 -3.29 -28.15
N VAL A 360 -7.80 -3.16 -28.13
CA VAL A 360 -6.95 -3.40 -29.29
C VAL A 360 -6.90 -4.90 -29.62
N VAL A 361 -6.86 -5.76 -28.61
CA VAL A 361 -6.83 -7.22 -28.80
C VAL A 361 -8.20 -7.74 -29.25
N GLN A 362 -9.30 -7.13 -28.77
CA GLN A 362 -10.68 -7.57 -29.03
C GLN A 362 -11.23 -7.10 -30.38
N PHE A 363 -10.95 -5.85 -30.78
CA PHE A 363 -11.57 -5.21 -31.95
C PHE A 363 -10.56 -4.75 -33.01
N GLY A 364 -9.26 -4.88 -32.75
CA GLY A 364 -8.22 -4.23 -33.52
C GLY A 364 -7.96 -4.84 -34.90
N ASN A 365 -8.25 -4.07 -35.94
CA ASN A 365 -7.63 -4.28 -37.24
C ASN A 365 -6.12 -3.96 -37.14
N VAL A 366 -5.26 -4.98 -37.27
CA VAL A 366 -3.80 -4.83 -37.21
C VAL A 366 -3.17 -4.29 -38.50
N ALA A 367 -3.95 -4.07 -39.56
CA ALA A 367 -3.47 -3.56 -40.85
C ALA A 367 -2.71 -2.22 -40.77
N PRO A 368 -3.06 -1.24 -39.89
CA PRO A 368 -2.25 -0.04 -39.70
C PRO A 368 -0.83 -0.37 -39.23
N LEU A 369 -0.70 -1.29 -38.27
CA LEU A 369 0.60 -1.70 -37.74
C LEU A 369 1.41 -2.48 -38.78
N ALA A 370 0.75 -3.29 -39.61
CA ALA A 370 1.37 -4.00 -40.73
C ALA A 370 2.00 -3.03 -41.73
N ARG A 371 1.24 -2.01 -42.18
CA ARG A 371 1.71 -0.97 -43.11
C ARG A 371 2.93 -0.22 -42.56
N ILE A 372 2.98 -0.02 -41.26
CA ILE A 372 4.12 0.62 -40.60
C ILE A 372 5.33 -0.29 -40.68
N PHE A 373 5.22 -1.56 -40.30
CA PHE A 373 6.35 -2.50 -40.40
C PHE A 373 6.86 -2.66 -41.83
N ASP A 374 5.97 -2.64 -42.83
CA ASP A 374 6.37 -2.68 -44.24
C ASP A 374 7.19 -1.45 -44.67
N SER A 375 7.01 -0.32 -43.96
CA SER A 375 7.75 0.94 -44.19
C SER A 375 9.02 1.10 -43.34
N LEU A 376 9.36 0.12 -42.49
CA LEU A 376 10.51 0.18 -41.59
C LEU A 376 11.62 -0.79 -41.99
N SER A 377 12.87 -0.34 -41.79
CA SER A 377 14.07 -1.18 -41.88
C SER A 377 14.83 -1.12 -40.56
N LEU A 378 14.82 -2.24 -39.84
CA LEU A 378 15.44 -2.36 -38.52
C LEU A 378 16.58 -3.41 -38.55
N PRO A 379 17.76 -3.07 -39.12
CA PRO A 379 18.85 -4.02 -39.36
C PRO A 379 19.41 -4.68 -38.09
N SER A 380 19.28 -4.02 -36.94
CA SER A 380 19.77 -4.49 -35.63
C SER A 380 18.69 -5.14 -34.77
N LEU A 381 17.45 -5.29 -35.28
CA LEU A 381 16.35 -5.84 -34.49
C LEU A 381 16.63 -7.31 -34.14
N ARG A 382 16.68 -7.58 -32.84
CA ARG A 382 16.86 -8.90 -32.24
C ARG A 382 15.57 -9.40 -31.63
N ASP A 383 14.86 -8.54 -30.91
CA ASP A 383 13.66 -8.91 -30.16
C ASP A 383 12.45 -8.08 -30.59
N LEU A 384 11.40 -8.76 -31.03
CA LEU A 384 10.07 -8.19 -31.18
C LEU A 384 9.11 -8.88 -30.21
N ALA A 385 8.45 -8.11 -29.36
CA ALA A 385 7.50 -8.63 -28.39
C ALA A 385 6.12 -7.98 -28.53
N PHE A 386 5.08 -8.80 -28.56
CA PHE A 386 3.68 -8.40 -28.40
C PHE A 386 3.18 -8.89 -27.04
N VAL A 387 2.64 -7.97 -26.25
CA VAL A 387 2.18 -8.27 -24.88
C VAL A 387 0.73 -7.81 -24.74
N ALA A 388 -0.19 -8.76 -24.66
CA ALA A 388 -1.58 -8.46 -24.29
C ALA A 388 -1.65 -8.23 -22.78
N LEU A 389 -2.20 -7.09 -22.37
CA LEU A 389 -2.21 -6.69 -20.95
C LEU A 389 -3.28 -7.42 -20.14
N ASP A 390 -4.33 -7.91 -20.79
CA ASP A 390 -5.35 -8.76 -20.18
C ASP A 390 -5.36 -10.15 -20.84
N PRO A 391 -5.16 -11.25 -20.09
CA PRO A 391 -5.12 -12.62 -20.62
C PRO A 391 -6.49 -13.21 -20.98
N GLY A 392 -7.59 -12.45 -20.92
CA GLY A 392 -8.96 -12.95 -21.04
C GLY A 392 -9.45 -13.36 -22.45
N TRP A 393 -8.77 -13.00 -23.54
CA TRP A 393 -9.42 -12.96 -24.86
C TRP A 393 -8.74 -13.77 -25.98
N GLU A 394 -9.54 -14.17 -26.98
CA GLU A 394 -9.28 -15.24 -27.95
C GLU A 394 -8.26 -14.95 -29.08
N ALA A 395 -7.54 -13.83 -29.04
CA ALA A 395 -6.61 -13.45 -30.12
C ALA A 395 -5.52 -14.52 -30.31
N THR A 396 -5.51 -15.13 -31.50
CA THR A 396 -4.51 -16.14 -31.85
C THR A 396 -3.26 -15.48 -32.43
N VAL A 397 -2.10 -16.10 -32.21
CA VAL A 397 -0.83 -15.60 -32.75
C VAL A 397 -0.86 -15.46 -34.29
N ASP A 398 -1.61 -16.33 -34.97
CA ASP A 398 -1.69 -16.38 -36.44
C ASP A 398 -2.48 -15.19 -37.04
N GLU A 399 -3.42 -14.62 -36.27
CA GLU A 399 -4.19 -13.44 -36.69
C GLU A 399 -3.39 -12.14 -36.48
N TRP A 400 -2.33 -12.19 -35.66
CA TRP A 400 -1.55 -11.04 -35.23
C TRP A 400 -0.17 -10.99 -35.92
N LEU A 401 -0.16 -10.41 -37.12
CA LEU A 401 1.00 -9.99 -37.94
C LEU A 401 2.04 -11.06 -38.33
N PRO A 402 1.69 -12.10 -39.11
CA PRO A 402 2.68 -13.06 -39.59
C PRO A 402 3.58 -12.50 -40.71
N ASP A 403 3.01 -11.89 -41.74
CA ASP A 403 3.76 -11.62 -42.99
C ASP A 403 4.59 -10.34 -42.94
N SER A 404 4.05 -9.23 -42.42
CA SER A 404 4.83 -8.01 -42.22
C SER A 404 5.98 -8.19 -41.22
N VAL A 405 5.82 -9.06 -40.21
CA VAL A 405 6.91 -9.39 -39.27
C VAL A 405 7.99 -10.23 -39.96
N LYS A 406 7.61 -11.19 -40.82
CA LYS A 406 8.58 -11.91 -41.66
C LYS A 406 9.35 -10.95 -42.56
N VAL A 407 8.67 -9.98 -43.20
CA VAL A 407 9.30 -8.96 -44.04
C VAL A 407 10.27 -8.10 -43.21
N LEU A 408 9.83 -7.59 -42.06
CA LEU A 408 10.65 -6.79 -41.15
C LEU A 408 11.91 -7.54 -40.69
N PHE A 409 11.78 -8.82 -40.33
CA PHE A 409 12.92 -9.65 -39.95
C PHE A 409 13.79 -10.06 -41.13
N SER A 410 13.23 -10.26 -42.34
CA SER A 410 14.02 -10.59 -43.54
C SER A 410 14.98 -9.46 -43.92
N GLY A 411 14.60 -8.21 -43.66
CA GLY A 411 15.47 -7.04 -43.78
C GLY A 411 16.48 -6.85 -42.63
N SER A 412 16.40 -7.64 -41.57
CA SER A 412 17.33 -7.57 -40.41
C SER A 412 18.57 -8.44 -40.63
N SER A 413 19.75 -7.86 -40.34
CA SER A 413 21.06 -8.52 -40.45
C SER A 413 21.45 -9.32 -39.19
N CYS A 414 20.58 -9.39 -38.18
CA CYS A 414 20.86 -10.10 -36.93
C CYS A 414 20.81 -11.63 -37.10
N SER A 415 21.74 -12.33 -36.43
CA SER A 415 21.83 -13.80 -36.46
C SER A 415 20.87 -14.49 -35.49
N ALA A 416 20.45 -13.79 -34.43
CA ALA A 416 19.52 -14.30 -33.41
C ALA A 416 18.30 -13.38 -33.34
N LYS A 417 17.19 -13.82 -33.95
CA LYS A 417 15.92 -13.10 -34.01
C LYS A 417 14.92 -13.81 -33.11
N ARG A 418 14.27 -13.09 -32.19
CA ARG A 418 13.26 -13.64 -31.28
C ARG A 418 11.96 -12.89 -31.47
N LEU A 419 10.89 -13.66 -31.59
CA LEU A 419 9.52 -13.18 -31.64
C LEU A 419 8.79 -13.71 -30.41
N LEU A 420 8.29 -12.80 -29.58
CA LEU A 420 7.67 -13.12 -28.30
C LEU A 420 6.22 -12.67 -28.29
N TYR A 421 5.30 -13.60 -28.03
CA TYR A 421 3.91 -13.29 -27.73
C TYR A 421 3.63 -13.65 -26.27
N ARG A 422 3.14 -12.70 -25.49
CA ARG A 422 2.71 -12.91 -24.10
C ARG A 422 1.22 -12.69 -23.97
N ASN A 423 0.54 -13.61 -23.27
CA ASN A 423 -0.91 -13.59 -23.08
C ASN A 423 -1.71 -13.69 -24.39
N PHE A 424 -1.20 -14.43 -25.38
CA PHE A 424 -1.90 -14.76 -26.63
C PHE A 424 -2.27 -16.24 -26.67
N LYS A 425 -3.39 -16.56 -27.31
CA LYS A 425 -3.79 -17.95 -27.51
C LYS A 425 -2.86 -18.62 -28.51
N ARG A 426 -2.39 -19.82 -28.15
CA ARG A 426 -1.58 -20.62 -29.07
C ARG A 426 -2.42 -21.04 -30.27
N PRO A 427 -1.90 -20.90 -31.50
CA PRO A 427 -2.56 -21.39 -32.69
C PRO A 427 -2.71 -22.91 -32.69
N LEU A 428 -3.67 -23.41 -33.47
CA LEU A 428 -4.00 -24.83 -33.56
C LEU A 428 -2.81 -25.65 -34.09
N ASP A 429 -2.03 -25.11 -35.03
CA ASP A 429 -0.79 -25.70 -35.55
C ASP A 429 0.46 -24.91 -35.14
N MET A 430 0.76 -24.93 -33.83
CA MET A 430 1.98 -24.31 -33.30
C MET A 430 3.28 -24.94 -33.81
N ILE A 431 3.25 -26.19 -34.27
CA ILE A 431 4.45 -26.91 -34.71
C ILE A 431 4.81 -26.44 -36.13
N GLY A 432 3.87 -26.50 -37.06
CA GLY A 432 4.07 -25.99 -38.43
C GLY A 432 4.40 -24.51 -38.44
N TYR A 433 3.75 -23.70 -37.60
CA TYR A 433 4.04 -22.28 -37.50
C TYR A 433 5.47 -21.99 -36.98
N ARG A 434 5.95 -22.75 -36.00
CA ARG A 434 7.34 -22.65 -35.52
C ARG A 434 8.36 -23.08 -36.56
N GLU A 435 8.07 -24.11 -37.34
CA GLU A 435 8.97 -24.58 -38.40
C GLU A 435 9.13 -23.54 -39.51
N GLN A 436 8.03 -22.89 -39.92
CA GLN A 436 8.08 -21.80 -40.90
C GLN A 436 8.97 -20.64 -40.43
N LEU A 437 8.86 -20.24 -39.16
CA LEU A 437 9.67 -19.16 -38.59
C LEU A 437 11.14 -19.57 -38.34
N ARG A 438 11.39 -20.84 -38.01
CA ARG A 438 12.76 -21.38 -37.90
C ARG A 438 13.52 -21.32 -39.21
N ASN A 439 12.84 -21.54 -40.35
CA ASN A 439 13.46 -21.39 -41.67
C ASN A 439 13.95 -19.95 -41.94
N LEU A 440 13.40 -18.97 -41.23
CA LEU A 440 13.82 -17.57 -41.25
C LEU A 440 14.77 -17.19 -40.08
N ALA A 441 15.25 -18.19 -39.34
CA ALA A 441 16.07 -18.05 -38.14
C ALA A 441 15.40 -17.25 -37.00
N ILE A 442 14.08 -17.35 -36.87
CA ILE A 442 13.28 -16.69 -35.82
C ILE A 442 12.90 -17.70 -34.72
N ASP A 443 13.29 -17.44 -33.48
CA ASP A 443 12.86 -18.18 -32.28
C ASP A 443 11.52 -17.63 -31.78
N LEU A 444 10.44 -18.39 -31.98
CA LEU A 444 9.10 -18.04 -31.51
C LEU A 444 8.85 -18.54 -30.08
N ARG A 445 8.64 -17.60 -29.16
CA ARG A 445 8.24 -17.86 -27.78
C ARG A 445 6.82 -17.37 -27.54
N VAL A 446 5.98 -18.25 -27.01
CA VAL A 446 4.61 -17.92 -26.58
C VAL A 446 4.51 -18.27 -25.10
N SER A 447 4.20 -17.29 -24.26
CA SER A 447 4.06 -17.49 -22.82
C SER A 447 2.63 -17.21 -22.36
N ASP A 448 2.02 -18.20 -21.71
CA ASP A 448 0.68 -18.13 -21.09
C ASP A 448 0.72 -17.64 -19.63
N THR A 449 1.80 -16.98 -19.22
CA THR A 449 1.97 -16.56 -17.83
C THR A 449 1.01 -15.41 -17.53
N ARG A 450 -0.16 -15.77 -16.99
CA ARG A 450 -1.20 -14.87 -16.46
C ARG A 450 -0.69 -14.08 -15.25
N PHE A 451 0.22 -13.14 -15.48
CA PHE A 451 0.54 -12.11 -14.50
C PHE A 451 -0.06 -10.81 -15.02
N GLY A 452 -0.89 -10.17 -14.18
CA GLY A 452 -1.32 -8.81 -14.45
C GLY A 452 -0.07 -7.96 -14.60
N CYS A 453 0.22 -7.51 -15.82
CA CYS A 453 1.36 -6.64 -16.07
C CYS A 453 0.99 -5.27 -15.52
N HIS A 454 1.41 -4.97 -14.29
CA HIS A 454 1.30 -3.61 -13.77
C HIS A 454 2.26 -2.72 -14.56
N TRP A 455 1.94 -1.45 -14.73
CA TRP A 455 2.76 -0.55 -15.54
C TRP A 455 4.21 -0.46 -15.02
N TYR A 456 4.43 -0.65 -13.71
CA TYR A 456 5.76 -0.74 -13.10
C TYR A 456 6.63 -1.86 -13.71
N ASP A 457 6.01 -2.94 -14.21
CA ASP A 457 6.67 -4.02 -14.95
C ASP A 457 6.98 -3.64 -16.41
N ILE A 458 6.28 -2.63 -16.95
CA ILE A 458 6.49 -2.09 -18.30
C ILE A 458 7.65 -1.09 -18.29
N ALA A 459 7.76 -0.28 -17.24
CA ALA A 459 8.81 0.73 -17.10
C ALA A 459 10.12 0.23 -16.48
N SER A 460 10.13 -0.97 -15.89
CA SER A 460 11.34 -1.72 -15.50
C SER A 460 11.95 -2.47 -16.67
#